data_AF-A0AB34KQB0-F1
#
_entry.id   AF-A0AB34KQB0-F1
#
_cell.length_a   1.000
_cell.length_b   1.000
_cell.length_c   1.000
_cell.angle_alpha   90.00
_cell.angle_beta   90.00
_cell.angle_gamma   90.00
#
_symmetry.space_group_name_H-M   'P 1'
#
loop_
_entity.id
_entity.type
_entity.pdbx_description
1 polymer ?
#
loop_
_entity_poly.entity_id
_entity_poly.type
_entity_poly.pdbx_seq_one_letter_code
_entity_poly.pdbx_strand_id
1 'polypeptide(L)'
;MKQVPAKCFNQINRPTNSMTSGSDLRQTAEQPLNPAVPQTYEVRERQQQEQPARDNRPAEATNAPTNEDYEPNPPASIKLPSERQNILDSIVRLYSGSGTNDEDSTGDKDIRVYAKKAVYDDIASYCDTRYKIAGQWWGIPAVMKSSVTKEVEVVSSTPIPTDATEKPGAIVFKMKRAWTPRLSTKTFDVNHFVTLSLERATEEDGEGPSERVKYHKDQWNEKDYNHGGMGKVMKTVNGDFATIGTRPPKDL
;
A
#
# COMPACT_ATOMS: atom_id res chain seq x y z
N MET A 1 -47.05 -56.08 35.61
CA MET A 1 -46.58 -55.79 34.25
C MET A 1 -46.22 -54.31 34.20
N LYS A 2 -44.93 -53.99 34.06
CA LYS A 2 -44.38 -52.63 34.15
C LYS A 2 -44.06 -52.11 32.74
N GLN A 3 -44.48 -50.87 32.46
CA GLN A 3 -44.17 -50.10 31.26
C GLN A 3 -42.66 -49.88 31.09
N VAL A 4 -42.18 -49.96 29.85
CA VAL A 4 -40.88 -49.46 29.39
C VAL A 4 -41.15 -48.57 28.17
N PRO A 5 -40.65 -47.32 28.11
CA PRO A 5 -40.98 -46.38 27.03
C PRO A 5 -40.07 -46.54 25.81
N ALA A 6 -40.62 -46.13 24.66
CA ALA A 6 -40.03 -46.18 23.33
C ALA A 6 -38.75 -45.33 23.20
N LYS A 7 -37.76 -45.86 22.49
CA LYS A 7 -36.49 -45.20 22.17
C LYS A 7 -36.70 -44.05 21.16
N CYS A 8 -36.22 -42.87 21.50
CA CYS A 8 -36.05 -41.72 20.61
C CYS A 8 -35.06 -42.03 19.47
N PHE A 9 -35.47 -41.67 18.25
CA PHE A 9 -34.58 -41.43 17.12
C PHE A 9 -33.81 -40.12 17.36
N ASN A 10 -32.48 -40.19 17.44
CA ASN A 10 -31.62 -39.01 17.34
C ASN A 10 -31.21 -38.84 15.87
N GLN A 11 -31.93 -37.97 15.15
CA GLN A 11 -31.46 -37.39 13.89
C GLN A 11 -30.52 -36.23 14.26
N ILE A 12 -29.23 -36.42 14.03
CA ILE A 12 -28.22 -35.37 14.17
C ILE A 12 -28.43 -34.40 13.01
N ASN A 13 -29.05 -33.26 13.28
CA ASN A 13 -29.02 -32.11 12.39
C ASN A 13 -27.56 -31.64 12.28
N ARG A 14 -26.91 -31.93 11.15
CA ARG A 14 -25.70 -31.21 10.75
C ARG A 14 -26.12 -29.83 10.26
N PRO A 15 -25.57 -28.73 10.79
CA PRO A 15 -25.78 -27.42 10.18
C PRO A 15 -25.14 -27.46 8.79
N THR A 16 -25.96 -27.28 7.76
CA THR A 16 -25.51 -26.98 6.41
C THR A 16 -24.89 -25.58 6.45
N ASN A 17 -23.56 -25.51 6.49
CA ASN A 17 -22.84 -24.28 6.18
C ASN A 17 -23.10 -23.96 4.71
N SER A 18 -24.11 -23.13 4.48
CA SER A 18 -24.27 -22.37 3.25
C SER A 18 -22.98 -21.59 3.04
N MET A 19 -22.17 -21.97 2.05
CA MET A 19 -21.05 -21.15 1.62
C MET A 19 -21.63 -19.82 1.14
N THR A 20 -21.39 -18.77 1.91
CA THR A 20 -21.75 -17.40 1.58
C THR A 20 -21.16 -17.06 0.22
N SER A 21 -21.97 -16.53 -0.70
CA SER A 21 -21.53 -16.18 -2.05
C SER A 21 -20.40 -15.14 -1.99
N GLY A 22 -19.50 -15.14 -2.98
CA GLY A 22 -18.47 -14.11 -3.12
C GLY A 22 -19.05 -12.67 -3.17
N SER A 23 -20.29 -12.52 -3.62
CA SER A 23 -21.05 -11.26 -3.57
C SER A 23 -21.37 -10.82 -2.14
N ASP A 24 -21.74 -11.77 -1.28
CA ASP A 24 -22.19 -11.51 0.09
C ASP A 24 -20.99 -11.21 1.00
N LEU A 25 -19.85 -11.85 0.72
CA LEU A 25 -18.57 -11.57 1.37
C LEU A 25 -18.05 -10.17 1.01
N ARG A 26 -18.21 -9.75 -0.25
CA ARG A 26 -17.87 -8.39 -0.71
C ARG A 26 -18.76 -7.33 -0.06
N GLN A 27 -20.07 -7.60 0.01
CA GLN A 27 -21.02 -6.72 0.69
C GLN A 27 -20.73 -6.59 2.19
N THR A 28 -20.21 -7.64 2.83
CA THR A 28 -19.79 -7.63 4.24
C THR A 28 -18.49 -6.83 4.44
N ALA A 29 -17.55 -6.89 3.50
CA ALA A 29 -16.31 -6.11 3.52
C ALA A 29 -16.54 -4.61 3.26
N GLU A 30 -17.65 -4.26 2.61
CA GLU A 30 -18.07 -2.87 2.32
C GLU A 30 -18.85 -2.23 3.49
N GLN A 31 -19.22 -3.00 4.53
CA GLN A 31 -19.87 -2.46 5.73
C GLN A 31 -18.85 -1.76 6.66
N PRO A 32 -19.24 -0.68 7.35
CA PRO A 32 -18.37 0.00 8.30
C PRO A 32 -17.94 -0.96 9.42
N LEU A 33 -16.62 -1.20 9.52
CA LEU A 33 -16.06 -2.05 10.56
C LEU A 33 -16.38 -1.49 11.95
N ASN A 34 -16.84 -2.35 12.85
CA ASN A 34 -17.04 -2.00 14.25
C ASN A 34 -15.66 -1.80 14.92
N PRO A 35 -15.31 -0.59 15.39
CA PRO A 35 -14.00 -0.32 15.99
C PRO A 35 -13.76 -1.09 17.30
N ALA A 36 -14.80 -1.65 17.91
CA ALA A 36 -14.70 -2.47 19.12
C ALA A 36 -14.39 -3.95 18.83
N VAL A 37 -14.31 -4.35 17.55
CA VAL A 37 -14.05 -5.74 17.15
C VAL A 37 -12.64 -5.85 16.55
N PRO A 38 -11.70 -6.53 17.24
CA PRO A 38 -10.37 -6.81 16.71
C PRO A 38 -10.49 -7.53 15.37
N GLN A 39 -9.84 -6.99 14.33
CA GLN A 39 -9.76 -7.67 13.04
C GLN A 39 -8.96 -8.97 13.24
N THR A 40 -9.56 -10.10 12.87
CA THR A 40 -8.95 -11.42 13.06
C THR A 40 -7.83 -11.65 12.05
N TYR A 41 -6.83 -12.45 12.44
CA TYR A 41 -5.69 -12.87 11.62
C TYR A 41 -6.09 -13.42 10.23
N GLU A 42 -7.28 -14.00 10.14
CA GLU A 42 -7.87 -14.57 8.92
C GLU A 42 -8.12 -13.54 7.81
N VAL A 43 -8.36 -12.26 8.12
CA VAL A 43 -8.54 -11.22 7.09
C VAL A 43 -7.21 -10.89 6.39
N ARG A 44 -6.10 -10.95 7.13
CA ARG A 44 -4.74 -10.74 6.60
C ARG A 44 -4.26 -11.93 5.76
N GLU A 45 -4.47 -13.16 6.24
CA GLU A 45 -4.16 -14.36 5.43
C GLU A 45 -4.97 -14.35 4.13
N ARG A 46 -6.23 -13.91 4.18
CA ARG A 46 -7.07 -13.76 2.99
C ARG A 46 -6.56 -12.69 2.04
N GLN A 47 -6.18 -11.52 2.53
CA GLN A 47 -5.55 -10.48 1.69
C GLN A 47 -4.22 -10.93 1.10
N GLN A 48 -3.42 -11.72 1.82
CA GLN A 48 -2.18 -12.31 1.28
C GLN A 48 -2.46 -13.44 0.28
N GLN A 49 -3.53 -14.21 0.46
CA GLN A 49 -3.99 -15.23 -0.48
C GLN A 49 -4.62 -14.63 -1.75
N GLU A 50 -5.23 -13.45 -1.65
CA GLU A 50 -5.78 -12.68 -2.77
C GLU A 50 -4.71 -11.94 -3.56
N GLN A 51 -3.48 -11.82 -3.03
CA GLN A 51 -2.37 -11.27 -3.81
C GLN A 51 -2.00 -12.25 -4.92
N PRO A 52 -1.90 -11.80 -6.18
CA PRO A 52 -1.24 -12.61 -7.18
C PRO A 52 0.17 -12.93 -6.68
N ALA A 53 0.56 -14.20 -6.83
CA ALA A 53 1.93 -14.62 -6.60
C ALA A 53 2.88 -13.68 -7.37
N ARG A 54 4.11 -13.47 -6.88
CA ARG A 54 5.02 -12.43 -7.41
C ARG A 54 5.25 -12.56 -8.92
N ASP A 55 5.22 -13.78 -9.44
CA ASP A 55 5.31 -14.14 -10.86
C ASP A 55 4.06 -13.79 -11.69
N ASN A 56 2.91 -13.63 -11.05
CA ASN A 56 1.62 -13.25 -11.64
C ASN A 56 1.31 -11.75 -11.50
N ARG A 57 2.21 -10.95 -10.93
CA ARG A 57 2.08 -9.48 -10.89
C ARG A 57 2.43 -8.91 -12.27
N PRO A 58 1.78 -7.82 -12.72
CA PRO A 58 2.07 -7.23 -14.02
C PRO A 58 3.56 -6.89 -14.15
N ALA A 59 4.25 -7.55 -15.09
CA ALA A 59 5.69 -7.40 -15.32
C ALA A 59 6.09 -6.05 -15.94
N GLU A 60 5.12 -5.21 -16.33
CA GLU A 60 5.36 -3.96 -17.07
C GLU A 60 5.88 -2.81 -16.19
N ALA A 61 5.85 -2.96 -14.87
CA ALA A 61 6.57 -2.07 -13.97
C ALA A 61 8.05 -2.45 -14.01
N THR A 62 8.86 -1.63 -14.70
CA THR A 62 10.30 -1.82 -14.88
C THR A 62 10.96 -2.33 -13.62
N ASN A 63 11.40 -3.60 -13.62
CA ASN A 63 12.22 -4.14 -12.55
C ASN A 63 13.45 -3.22 -12.38
N ALA A 64 13.75 -2.84 -11.13
CA ALA A 64 14.98 -2.10 -10.89
C ALA A 64 16.17 -2.95 -11.32
N PRO A 65 17.30 -2.33 -11.71
CA PRO A 65 18.54 -3.06 -11.91
C PRO A 65 18.88 -3.85 -10.63
N THR A 66 19.00 -5.17 -10.74
CA THR A 66 19.47 -6.02 -9.64
C THR A 66 20.94 -5.71 -9.33
N ASN A 67 21.32 -5.65 -8.05
CA ASN A 67 22.67 -5.31 -7.56
C ASN A 67 23.15 -3.85 -7.73
N GLU A 68 22.25 -2.87 -7.92
CA GLU A 68 22.64 -1.45 -7.91
C GLU A 68 22.44 -0.78 -6.55
N ASP A 69 23.32 0.16 -6.20
CA ASP A 69 23.15 1.02 -5.03
C ASP A 69 22.13 2.13 -5.32
N TYR A 70 21.04 2.13 -4.55
CA TYR A 70 19.97 3.11 -4.65
C TYR A 70 20.23 4.39 -3.84
N GLU A 71 21.44 4.62 -3.31
CA GLU A 71 21.81 5.90 -2.71
C GLU A 71 21.52 7.06 -3.70
N PRO A 72 20.72 8.07 -3.30
CA PRO A 72 20.42 9.22 -4.16
C PRO A 72 21.62 10.16 -4.34
N ASN A 73 21.68 10.82 -5.48
CA ASN A 73 22.58 11.92 -5.79
C ASN A 73 21.78 13.19 -6.17
N PRO A 74 21.29 13.99 -5.20
CA PRO A 74 20.41 15.13 -5.47
C PRO A 74 20.96 16.14 -6.50
N PRO A 75 22.28 16.48 -6.53
CA PRO A 75 22.84 17.32 -7.58
C PRO A 75 22.67 16.79 -9.01
N ALA A 76 22.54 15.47 -9.20
CA ALA A 76 22.30 14.85 -10.50
C ALA A 76 20.82 14.75 -10.88
N SER A 77 19.91 15.13 -9.96
CA SER A 77 18.47 15.03 -10.18
C SER A 77 18.03 15.87 -11.37
N ILE A 78 17.25 15.26 -12.26
CA ILE A 78 16.59 16.00 -13.35
C ILE A 78 15.44 16.84 -12.80
N LYS A 79 15.07 17.91 -13.53
CA LYS A 79 13.91 18.74 -13.19
C LYS A 79 12.64 18.15 -13.77
N LEU A 80 11.58 18.14 -12.96
CA LEU A 80 10.24 17.75 -13.39
C LEU A 80 9.41 18.98 -13.82
N PRO A 81 8.49 18.83 -14.79
CA PRO A 81 7.41 19.80 -14.98
C PRO A 81 6.59 19.96 -13.70
N SER A 82 6.01 21.14 -13.48
CA SER A 82 5.33 21.49 -12.22
C SER A 82 4.30 20.47 -11.75
N GLU A 83 3.53 19.90 -12.67
CA GLU A 83 2.52 18.88 -12.36
C GLU A 83 3.14 17.58 -11.84
N ARG A 84 4.20 17.09 -12.49
CA ARG A 84 4.93 15.89 -12.05
C ARG A 84 5.72 16.12 -10.78
N GLN A 85 6.22 17.33 -10.59
CA GLN A 85 6.83 17.71 -9.31
C GLN A 85 5.79 17.63 -8.19
N ASN A 86 4.56 18.11 -8.41
CA ASN A 86 3.49 17.97 -7.44
C ASN A 86 3.16 16.49 -7.13
N ILE A 87 3.14 15.61 -8.14
CA ILE A 87 2.98 14.16 -7.92
C ILE A 87 4.10 13.64 -7.02
N LEU A 88 5.37 13.92 -7.33
CA LEU A 88 6.51 13.49 -6.53
C LEU A 88 6.41 14.02 -5.09
N ASP A 89 6.11 15.30 -4.91
CA ASP A 89 6.03 15.93 -3.60
C ASP A 89 4.91 15.32 -2.74
N SER A 90 3.75 15.03 -3.34
CA SER A 90 2.66 14.30 -2.66
C SER A 90 3.07 12.90 -2.23
N ILE A 91 3.76 12.15 -3.11
CA ILE A 91 4.29 10.82 -2.76
C ILE A 91 5.28 10.91 -1.59
N VAL A 92 6.19 11.89 -1.61
CA VAL A 92 7.18 12.11 -0.54
C VAL A 92 6.51 12.50 0.79
N ARG A 93 5.44 13.32 0.74
CA ARG A 93 4.64 13.65 1.93
C ARG A 93 3.91 12.43 2.50
N LEU A 94 3.32 11.59 1.65
CA LEU A 94 2.67 10.34 2.09
C LEU A 94 3.68 9.41 2.76
N TYR A 95 4.86 9.23 2.16
CA TYR A 95 5.97 8.51 2.78
C TYR A 95 6.36 9.11 4.14
N SER A 96 6.33 10.44 4.27
CA SER A 96 6.64 11.16 5.51
C SER A 96 5.47 11.18 6.51
N GLY A 97 4.37 10.49 6.22
CA GLY A 97 3.25 10.31 7.12
C GLY A 97 2.15 11.37 7.00
N SER A 98 1.97 11.99 5.83
CA SER A 98 0.82 12.89 5.61
C SER A 98 -0.54 12.20 5.62
N GLY A 99 -0.60 10.87 5.62
CA GLY A 99 -1.85 10.11 5.78
C GLY A 99 -2.39 10.15 7.21
N THR A 100 -2.94 11.27 7.67
CA THR A 100 -3.63 11.36 8.98
C THR A 100 -5.02 11.95 8.83
N ASN A 101 -5.79 11.92 9.92
CA ASN A 101 -7.09 12.59 9.99
C ASN A 101 -7.00 13.93 10.73
N ASP A 102 -5.79 14.45 10.93
CA ASP A 102 -5.58 15.73 11.59
C ASP A 102 -6.02 16.88 10.66
N GLU A 103 -6.49 17.98 11.23
CA GLU A 103 -7.05 19.11 10.45
C GLU A 103 -6.02 19.74 9.50
N ASP A 104 -4.75 19.76 9.89
CA ASP A 104 -3.63 20.30 9.09
C ASP A 104 -3.02 19.28 8.12
N SER A 105 -3.60 18.08 8.06
CA SER A 105 -3.10 16.98 7.24
C SER A 105 -3.36 17.21 5.75
N THR A 106 -2.40 16.79 4.92
CA THR A 106 -2.52 16.86 3.45
C THR A 106 -2.84 15.51 2.83
N GLY A 107 -3.02 14.45 3.63
CA GLY A 107 -3.16 13.07 3.15
C GLY A 107 -4.26 12.88 2.11
N ASP A 108 -5.44 13.48 2.31
CA ASP A 108 -6.55 13.39 1.34
C ASP A 108 -6.18 14.03 -0.01
N LYS A 109 -5.46 15.14 -0.01
CA LYS A 109 -4.98 15.78 -1.26
C LYS A 109 -3.86 14.98 -1.88
N ASP A 110 -2.94 14.47 -1.07
CA ASP A 110 -1.77 13.77 -1.56
C ASP A 110 -2.11 12.41 -2.17
N ILE A 111 -3.08 11.68 -1.62
CA ILE A 111 -3.49 10.38 -2.16
C ILE A 111 -4.22 10.50 -3.50
N ARG A 112 -4.80 11.67 -3.82
CA ARG A 112 -5.49 11.94 -5.09
C ARG A 112 -4.54 12.02 -6.30
N VAL A 113 -3.23 11.98 -6.11
CA VAL A 113 -2.27 11.81 -7.21
C VAL A 113 -2.31 10.39 -7.80
N TYR A 114 -2.88 9.42 -7.09
CA TYR A 114 -3.14 8.08 -7.61
C TYR A 114 -4.46 8.02 -8.37
N ALA A 115 -4.46 7.27 -9.46
CA ALA A 115 -5.70 6.87 -10.12
C ALA A 115 -6.52 5.98 -9.19
N LYS A 116 -7.83 5.96 -9.35
CA LYS A 116 -8.74 5.18 -8.51
C LYS A 116 -8.43 3.68 -8.54
N LYS A 117 -8.02 3.18 -9.71
CA LYS A 117 -7.61 1.79 -9.96
C LYS A 117 -6.09 1.60 -9.89
N ALA A 118 -5.37 2.53 -9.26
CA ALA A 118 -3.93 2.45 -9.16
C ALA A 118 -3.49 1.20 -8.39
N VAL A 119 -2.32 0.69 -8.79
CA VAL A 119 -1.64 -0.42 -8.13
C VAL A 119 -0.42 0.10 -7.38
N TYR A 120 -0.22 -0.39 -6.16
CA TYR A 120 1.01 -0.24 -5.40
C TYR A 120 1.60 -1.62 -5.15
N ASP A 121 2.89 -1.77 -5.44
CA ASP A 121 3.61 -3.03 -5.32
C ASP A 121 4.97 -2.75 -4.67
N ASP A 122 5.20 -3.36 -3.52
CA ASP A 122 6.50 -3.37 -2.86
C ASP A 122 6.88 -4.80 -2.43
N ILE A 123 8.00 -4.92 -1.73
CA ILE A 123 8.52 -6.21 -1.27
C ILE A 123 7.57 -6.92 -0.27
N ALA A 124 6.77 -6.17 0.48
CA ALA A 124 5.95 -6.62 1.61
C ALA A 124 4.42 -6.50 1.39
N SER A 125 3.97 -5.83 0.34
CA SER A 125 2.60 -5.38 0.15
C SER A 125 2.24 -5.30 -1.33
N TYR A 126 0.95 -5.46 -1.60
CA TYR A 126 0.34 -5.24 -2.90
C TYR A 126 -1.05 -4.67 -2.67
N CYS A 127 -1.35 -3.55 -3.30
CA CYS A 127 -2.65 -2.88 -3.25
C CYS A 127 -3.09 -2.60 -4.68
N ASP A 128 -4.35 -2.88 -5.00
CA ASP A 128 -4.91 -2.81 -6.36
C ASP A 128 -6.00 -1.73 -6.49
N THR A 129 -6.13 -0.84 -5.50
CA THR A 129 -6.99 0.33 -5.55
C THR A 129 -6.38 1.49 -4.75
N ARG A 130 -6.72 2.73 -5.13
CA ARG A 130 -6.35 3.94 -4.36
C ARG A 130 -6.75 3.84 -2.89
N TYR A 131 -7.92 3.29 -2.59
CA TYR A 131 -8.38 3.09 -1.22
C TYR A 131 -7.47 2.16 -0.41
N LYS A 132 -7.05 1.02 -0.98
CA LYS A 132 -6.11 0.10 -0.32
C LYS A 132 -4.73 0.73 -0.16
N ILE A 133 -4.28 1.49 -1.17
CA ILE A 133 -3.05 2.29 -1.12
C ILE A 133 -3.12 3.31 0.03
N ALA A 134 -4.24 4.02 0.18
CA ALA A 134 -4.46 4.96 1.28
C ALA A 134 -4.32 4.28 2.65
N GLY A 135 -4.82 3.05 2.80
CA GLY A 135 -4.63 2.26 4.02
C GLY A 135 -3.16 2.11 4.43
N GLN A 136 -2.25 1.92 3.47
CA GLN A 136 -0.81 1.85 3.74
C GLN A 136 -0.26 3.19 4.24
N TRP A 137 -0.61 4.29 3.56
CA TRP A 137 -0.12 5.61 3.91
C TRP A 137 -0.62 6.10 5.27
N TRP A 138 -1.86 5.77 5.64
CA TRP A 138 -2.40 6.04 6.97
C TRP A 138 -1.82 5.12 8.05
N GLY A 139 -1.29 3.96 7.67
CA GLY A 139 -0.56 3.06 8.57
C GLY A 139 0.77 3.62 9.06
N ILE A 140 1.49 4.37 8.22
CA ILE A 140 2.81 4.94 8.57
C ILE A 140 2.76 5.76 9.86
N PRO A 141 1.93 6.81 10.01
CA PRO A 141 1.89 7.59 11.23
C PRO A 141 1.38 6.79 12.44
N ALA A 142 0.61 5.72 12.24
CA ALA A 142 0.18 4.84 13.33
C ALA A 142 1.37 4.04 13.91
N VAL A 143 2.30 3.57 13.08
CA VAL A 143 3.39 2.67 13.50
C VAL A 143 4.76 3.33 13.66
N MET A 144 4.97 4.50 13.05
CA MET A 144 6.23 5.24 13.10
C MET A 144 6.19 6.38 14.12
N LYS A 145 7.26 6.52 14.92
CA LYS A 145 7.52 7.72 15.72
C LYS A 145 8.01 8.85 14.83
N SER A 146 8.85 8.54 13.84
CA SER A 146 9.26 9.49 12.81
C SER A 146 9.47 8.78 11.49
N SER A 147 9.13 9.48 10.42
CA SER A 147 9.28 9.03 9.05
C SER A 147 9.70 10.21 8.21
N VAL A 148 10.97 10.27 7.81
CA VAL A 148 11.54 11.46 7.17
C VAL A 148 12.23 11.08 5.87
N THR A 149 11.89 11.77 4.78
CA THR A 149 12.65 11.73 3.54
C THR A 149 13.84 12.68 3.65
N LYS A 150 15.05 12.15 3.49
CA LYS A 150 16.31 12.90 3.61
C LYS A 150 16.75 13.46 2.28
N GLU A 151 16.72 12.63 1.25
CA GLU A 151 17.24 12.97 -0.08
C GLU A 151 16.37 12.31 -1.16
N VAL A 152 16.25 12.99 -2.29
CA VAL A 152 15.55 12.52 -3.49
C VAL A 152 16.40 12.86 -4.70
N GLU A 153 16.50 11.92 -5.63
CA GLU A 153 17.09 12.11 -6.95
C GLU A 153 16.10 11.59 -7.99
N VAL A 154 15.59 12.48 -8.84
CA VAL A 154 14.82 12.08 -10.01
C VAL A 154 15.80 11.60 -11.08
N VAL A 155 15.69 10.33 -11.45
CA VAL A 155 16.57 9.66 -12.42
C VAL A 155 16.01 9.73 -13.84
N SER A 156 14.68 9.62 -13.99
CA SER A 156 14.03 9.74 -15.29
C SER A 156 12.59 10.23 -15.20
N SER A 157 12.11 10.82 -16.29
CA SER A 157 10.72 11.26 -16.46
C SER A 157 10.33 11.18 -17.93
N THR A 158 9.43 10.25 -18.28
CA THR A 158 8.98 10.00 -19.66
C THR A 158 7.54 10.47 -19.84
N PRO A 159 7.23 11.25 -20.91
CA PRO A 159 5.88 11.75 -21.14
C PRO A 159 4.90 10.59 -21.36
N ILE A 160 3.61 10.80 -21.04
CA ILE A 160 2.57 9.83 -21.39
C ILE A 160 2.41 9.84 -22.91
N PRO A 161 2.55 8.68 -23.58
CA PRO A 161 2.46 8.63 -25.04
C PRO A 161 1.06 8.99 -25.54
N THR A 162 0.99 9.38 -26.82
CA THR A 162 -0.29 9.58 -27.52
C THR A 162 -0.86 8.27 -28.04
N ASP A 163 0.00 7.27 -28.27
CA ASP A 163 -0.37 5.93 -28.73
C ASP A 163 -0.33 4.94 -27.56
N ALA A 164 -1.38 4.13 -27.41
CA ALA A 164 -1.52 3.13 -26.35
C ALA A 164 -0.58 1.92 -26.52
N THR A 165 0.11 1.81 -27.66
CA THR A 165 1.10 0.75 -27.94
C THR A 165 2.50 1.07 -27.43
N GLU A 166 2.75 2.31 -26.99
CA GLU A 166 4.02 2.74 -26.44
C GLU A 166 4.11 2.52 -24.92
N LYS A 167 5.35 2.53 -24.39
CA LYS A 167 5.60 2.43 -22.95
C LYS A 167 4.88 3.55 -22.20
N PRO A 168 4.25 3.27 -21.05
CA PRO A 168 3.56 4.30 -20.27
C PRO A 168 4.53 5.41 -19.87
N GLY A 169 4.00 6.62 -19.73
CA GLY A 169 4.76 7.71 -19.12
C GLY A 169 5.16 7.32 -17.70
N ALA A 170 6.30 7.78 -17.22
CA ALA A 170 6.79 7.39 -15.91
C ALA A 170 7.60 8.50 -15.22
N ILE A 171 7.69 8.42 -13.90
CA ILE A 171 8.69 9.11 -13.08
C ILE A 171 9.47 8.02 -12.34
N VAL A 172 10.80 8.06 -12.44
CA VAL A 172 11.69 7.16 -11.71
C VAL A 172 12.59 7.99 -10.83
N PHE A 173 12.65 7.65 -9.55
CA PHE A 173 13.47 8.37 -8.58
C PHE A 173 14.07 7.44 -7.53
N LYS A 174 15.23 7.85 -7.03
CA LYS A 174 15.85 7.29 -5.84
C LYS A 174 15.48 8.16 -4.64
N MET A 175 15.34 7.54 -3.47
CA MET A 175 15.00 8.27 -2.25
C MET A 175 15.66 7.62 -1.04
N LYS A 176 16.23 8.45 -0.16
CA LYS A 176 16.77 8.02 1.13
C LYS A 176 15.83 8.43 2.25
N ARG A 177 15.49 7.49 3.12
CA ARG A 177 14.55 7.73 4.23
C ARG A 177 15.12 7.28 5.56
N ALA A 178 14.72 7.99 6.61
CA ALA A 178 15.00 7.66 8.00
C ALA A 178 13.71 7.29 8.73
N TRP A 179 13.61 6.03 9.17
CA TRP A 179 12.43 5.50 9.85
C TRP A 179 12.75 5.21 11.30
N THR A 180 11.94 5.72 12.21
CA THR A 180 12.01 5.39 13.62
C THR A 180 10.67 4.77 14.03
N PRO A 181 10.57 3.44 14.15
CA PRO A 181 9.35 2.79 14.63
C PRO A 181 8.97 3.26 16.04
N ARG A 182 7.68 3.30 16.39
CA ARG A 182 7.21 3.85 17.68
C ARG A 182 7.82 3.19 18.92
N LEU A 183 8.01 1.88 18.88
CA LEU A 183 8.60 1.12 19.99
C LEU A 183 10.14 1.03 19.94
N SER A 184 10.77 1.59 18.90
CA SER A 184 12.20 1.52 18.71
C SER A 184 12.85 2.85 19.11
N THR A 185 14.01 2.77 19.78
CA THR A 185 14.92 3.91 19.93
C THR A 185 15.91 4.01 18.77
N LYS A 186 15.96 2.98 17.91
CA LYS A 186 16.80 2.96 16.70
C LYS A 186 16.05 3.54 15.51
N THR A 187 16.77 4.35 14.76
CA THR A 187 16.40 4.85 13.43
C THR A 187 17.10 4.01 12.37
N PHE A 188 16.39 3.67 11.31
CA PHE A 188 16.89 2.92 10.17
C PHE A 188 16.91 3.83 8.95
N ASP A 189 18.06 3.90 8.28
CA ASP A 189 18.17 4.56 6.99
C ASP A 189 17.98 3.51 5.88
N VAL A 190 17.12 3.83 4.91
CA VAL A 190 16.77 2.94 3.79
C VAL A 190 16.78 3.72 2.49
N ASN A 191 17.41 3.13 1.49
CA ASN A 191 17.39 3.64 0.13
C ASN A 191 16.35 2.91 -0.71
N HIS A 192 15.53 3.70 -1.39
CA HIS A 192 14.43 3.28 -2.25
C HIS A 192 14.74 3.58 -3.70
N PHE A 193 14.33 2.68 -4.59
CA PHE A 193 14.20 2.90 -6.02
C PHE A 193 12.73 2.79 -6.39
N VAL A 194 12.14 3.93 -6.76
CA VAL A 194 10.70 4.04 -6.99
C VAL A 194 10.42 4.30 -8.47
N THR A 195 9.49 3.54 -9.02
CA THR A 195 8.93 3.79 -10.36
C THR A 195 7.45 4.09 -10.24
N LEU A 196 7.04 5.25 -10.76
CA LEU A 196 5.65 5.65 -10.90
C LEU A 196 5.29 5.61 -12.39
N SER A 197 4.50 4.62 -12.82
CA SER A 197 3.88 4.67 -14.14
C SER A 197 2.66 5.59 -14.08
N LEU A 198 2.51 6.43 -15.09
CA LEU A 198 1.51 7.47 -15.16
C LEU A 198 0.47 7.19 -16.23
N GLU A 199 -0.75 7.66 -15.99
CA GLU A 199 -1.83 7.68 -16.96
C GLU A 199 -2.56 9.03 -16.91
N ARG A 200 -3.35 9.33 -17.96
CA ARG A 200 -4.21 10.52 -17.94
C ARG A 200 -5.37 10.25 -17.00
N ALA A 201 -5.73 11.25 -16.20
CA ALA A 201 -6.87 11.19 -15.32
C ALA A 201 -8.15 10.96 -16.14
N THR A 202 -9.03 10.14 -15.58
CA THR A 202 -10.38 9.86 -16.07
C THR A 202 -11.40 10.56 -15.17
N GLU A 203 -12.65 10.66 -15.63
CA GLU A 203 -13.73 11.21 -14.79
C GLU A 203 -13.91 10.40 -13.49
N GLU A 204 -13.63 9.09 -13.50
CA GLU A 204 -13.72 8.23 -12.32
C GLU A 204 -12.72 8.60 -11.22
N ASP A 205 -11.59 9.24 -11.57
CA ASP A 205 -10.52 9.59 -10.62
C ASP A 205 -10.89 10.78 -9.73
N GLY A 206 -11.82 11.62 -10.19
CA GLY A 206 -12.26 12.83 -9.51
C GLY A 206 -11.17 13.90 -9.40
N GLU A 207 -11.22 14.70 -8.34
CA GLU A 207 -10.29 15.80 -8.09
C GLU A 207 -8.82 15.34 -8.02
N GLY A 208 -7.91 16.17 -8.53
CA GLY A 208 -6.46 15.96 -8.52
C GLY A 208 -5.79 16.54 -9.77
N PRO A 209 -4.53 16.16 -10.08
CA PRO A 209 -3.83 16.58 -11.30
C PRO A 209 -4.54 16.16 -12.63
N SER A 210 -3.92 16.35 -13.78
CA SER A 210 -4.33 15.75 -15.07
C SER A 210 -3.59 14.45 -15.39
N GLU A 211 -2.39 14.25 -14.84
CA GLU A 211 -1.71 12.94 -14.81
C GLU A 211 -1.94 12.26 -13.45
N ARG A 212 -2.08 10.92 -13.45
CA ARG A 212 -2.26 10.10 -12.24
C ARG A 212 -1.23 8.99 -12.20
N VAL A 213 -0.83 8.58 -10.99
CA VAL A 213 -0.08 7.35 -10.78
C VAL A 213 -1.01 6.17 -11.02
N LYS A 214 -0.74 5.41 -12.08
CA LYS A 214 -1.39 4.14 -12.40
C LYS A 214 -0.75 2.98 -11.64
N TYR A 215 0.57 3.00 -11.54
CA TYR A 215 1.34 1.93 -10.91
C TYR A 215 2.50 2.53 -10.12
N HIS A 216 2.68 2.11 -8.88
CA HIS A 216 3.77 2.49 -8.01
C HIS A 216 4.55 1.23 -7.61
N LYS A 217 5.78 1.10 -8.11
CA LYS A 217 6.73 0.08 -7.67
C LYS A 217 7.72 0.69 -6.69
N ASP A 218 7.77 0.18 -5.46
CA ASP A 218 8.81 0.53 -4.48
C ASP A 218 9.74 -0.66 -4.26
N GLN A 219 11.05 -0.44 -4.46
CA GLN A 219 12.09 -1.43 -4.28
C GLN A 219 13.12 -0.89 -3.31
N TRP A 220 13.54 -1.70 -2.34
CA TRP A 220 14.57 -1.33 -1.39
C TRP A 220 15.92 -1.86 -1.86
N ASN A 221 16.98 -1.20 -1.43
CA ASN A 221 18.33 -1.69 -1.65
C ASN A 221 18.51 -3.06 -0.96
N GLU A 222 19.10 -4.02 -1.67
CA GLU A 222 19.32 -5.38 -1.16
C GLU A 222 20.14 -5.38 0.14
N LYS A 223 21.10 -4.46 0.27
CA LYS A 223 21.95 -4.34 1.48
C LYS A 223 21.15 -3.89 2.71
N ASP A 224 20.14 -3.05 2.50
CA ASP A 224 19.28 -2.51 3.56
C ASP A 224 18.27 -3.56 4.05
N TYR A 225 17.95 -4.54 3.19
CA TYR A 225 17.15 -5.71 3.54
C TYR A 225 17.93 -6.70 4.43
N ASN A 226 19.21 -6.92 4.16
CA ASN A 226 19.94 -8.08 4.68
C ASN A 226 20.79 -7.80 5.94
N HIS A 227 21.13 -6.55 6.28
CA HIS A 227 22.14 -6.28 7.33
C HIS A 227 21.68 -5.44 8.53
N GLY A 228 20.39 -5.06 8.61
CA GLY A 228 19.92 -4.12 9.65
C GLY A 228 18.93 -4.63 10.70
N GLY A 229 18.38 -5.85 10.58
CA GLY A 229 17.33 -6.32 11.51
C GLY A 229 15.97 -5.60 11.36
N MET A 230 15.82 -4.75 10.33
CA MET A 230 14.60 -4.00 10.05
C MET A 230 13.41 -4.91 9.73
N GLY A 231 13.62 -6.00 8.98
CA GLY A 231 12.55 -6.97 8.69
C GLY A 231 11.97 -7.64 9.94
N LYS A 232 12.80 -7.86 10.98
CA LYS A 232 12.34 -8.40 12.28
C LYS A 232 11.56 -7.35 13.06
N VAL A 233 12.02 -6.10 13.10
CA VAL A 233 11.33 -5.00 13.78
C VAL A 233 10.01 -4.65 13.09
N MET A 234 9.98 -4.60 11.75
CA MET A 234 8.77 -4.36 10.98
C MET A 234 7.76 -5.51 11.16
N LYS A 235 8.22 -6.77 11.24
CA LYS A 235 7.36 -7.92 11.56
C LYS A 235 6.79 -7.86 12.97
N THR A 236 7.57 -7.42 13.96
CA THR A 236 7.11 -7.22 15.34
C THR A 236 6.13 -6.05 15.45
N VAL A 237 6.43 -4.91 14.83
CA VAL A 237 5.54 -3.74 14.83
C VAL A 237 4.25 -4.01 14.05
N ASN A 238 4.31 -4.74 12.94
CA ASN A 238 3.12 -5.23 12.21
C ASN A 238 2.41 -6.39 12.91
N GLY A 239 3.01 -7.00 13.94
CA GLY A 239 2.39 -8.00 14.82
C GLY A 239 1.71 -7.35 16.02
N ASP A 240 2.30 -6.29 16.56
CA ASP A 240 1.88 -5.63 17.80
C ASP A 240 0.96 -4.41 17.58
N PHE A 241 0.98 -3.76 16.39
CA PHE A 241 0.20 -2.54 16.10
C PHE A 241 -0.70 -2.60 14.85
N ALA A 242 -0.60 -3.63 14.01
CA ALA A 242 -1.42 -3.72 12.79
C ALA A 242 -2.92 -4.01 13.06
N THR A 243 -3.35 -3.96 14.31
CA THR A 243 -4.75 -3.94 14.75
C THR A 243 -5.30 -2.53 14.96
N ILE A 244 -4.51 -1.47 14.78
CA ILE A 244 -4.99 -0.08 14.92
C ILE A 244 -5.61 0.37 13.60
N GLY A 245 -6.94 0.55 13.62
CA GLY A 245 -7.78 0.90 12.48
C GLY A 245 -7.37 2.18 11.77
N THR A 246 -6.56 2.03 10.72
CA THR A 246 -6.29 3.08 9.73
C THR A 246 -7.51 3.19 8.83
N ARG A 247 -8.32 4.23 9.03
CA ARG A 247 -9.51 4.49 8.23
C ARG A 247 -9.21 5.67 7.29
N PRO A 248 -8.73 5.41 6.07
CA PRO A 248 -8.65 6.46 5.06
C PRO A 248 -10.08 6.96 4.71
N PRO A 249 -10.22 8.19 4.19
CA PRO A 249 -11.51 8.71 3.73
C PRO A 249 -12.21 7.76 2.75
N LYS A 250 -13.55 7.68 2.84
CA LYS A 250 -14.35 6.67 2.11
C LYS A 250 -14.62 7.02 0.65
N ASP A 251 -14.44 8.29 0.28
CA ASP A 251 -14.65 8.83 -1.05
C ASP A 251 -13.41 8.66 -1.96
N LEU A 252 -12.33 8.06 -1.43
CA LEU A 252 -11.09 7.74 -2.16
C LEU A 252 -11.23 6.51 -3.05
#